data_AF-A0A1X1VV07-F1
#
_entry.id   AF-A0A1X1VV07-F1
#
_cell.length_a   1.000
_cell.length_b   1.000
_cell.length_c   1.000
_cell.angle_alpha   90.00
_cell.angle_beta   90.00
_cell.angle_gamma   90.00
#
_symmetry.space_group_name_H-M   'P 1'
#
loop_
_entity.id
_entity.type
_entity.pdbx_description
1 polymer ?
#
loop_
_entity_poly.entity_id
_entity_poly.type
_entity_poly.pdbx_seq_one_letter_code
_entity_poly.pdbx_strand_id
1 'polypeptide(L)'
;MTQPDDLQQPDESITFAYPIGSLVHLADLLGEVDEFLRSGTDVTDLLTVFMTRLGRTNPGFRACNLIDDLSFTAHHIRRLVGDHPEERT
;
A
#
# COMPACT_ATOMS: atom_id res chain seq x y z
N MET A 1 45.32 -8.07 -25.49
CA MET A 1 44.73 -7.20 -24.46
C MET A 1 43.30 -6.96 -24.88
N THR A 2 42.35 -7.61 -24.22
CA THR A 2 40.93 -7.48 -24.52
C THR A 2 40.31 -6.85 -23.27
N GLN A 3 39.80 -5.63 -23.39
CA GLN A 3 39.07 -4.96 -22.33
C GLN A 3 37.58 -5.30 -22.55
N PRO A 4 36.91 -5.98 -21.62
CA PRO A 4 35.46 -6.06 -21.61
C PRO A 4 34.95 -5.04 -20.59
N ASP A 5 34.75 -3.80 -21.04
CA ASP A 5 33.88 -2.84 -20.36
C ASP A 5 32.65 -2.67 -21.24
N ASP A 6 31.66 -3.51 -21.00
CA ASP A 6 30.25 -3.17 -21.25
C ASP A 6 29.48 -3.80 -20.09
N LEU A 7 29.62 -3.15 -18.93
CA LEU A 7 28.74 -3.36 -17.78
C LEU A 7 27.33 -3.04 -18.24
N GLN A 8 26.57 -4.07 -18.58
CA GLN A 8 25.14 -4.02 -18.82
C GLN A 8 24.49 -3.30 -17.63
N GLN A 9 24.10 -2.04 -17.83
CA GLN A 9 23.44 -1.27 -16.78
C GLN A 9 22.16 -2.00 -16.41
N PRO A 10 21.93 -2.29 -15.12
CA PRO A 10 20.72 -3.01 -14.72
C PRO A 10 19.52 -2.12 -14.97
N ASP A 11 18.64 -2.62 -15.85
CA ASP A 11 17.22 -2.37 -16.02
C ASP A 11 16.74 -1.01 -15.47
N GLU A 12 16.49 -0.07 -16.38
CA GLU A 12 15.70 1.13 -16.12
C GLU A 12 14.52 0.72 -15.23
N SER A 13 14.52 1.25 -14.01
CA SER A 13 13.45 1.01 -13.06
C SER A 13 12.18 1.47 -13.75
N ILE A 14 11.35 0.53 -14.21
CA ILE A 14 10.07 0.82 -14.85
C ILE A 14 9.26 1.57 -13.80
N THR A 15 9.34 2.89 -13.88
CA THR A 15 8.55 3.79 -13.07
C THR A 15 7.19 3.74 -13.72
N PHE A 16 6.33 2.86 -13.20
CA PHE A 16 4.91 2.92 -13.52
C PHE A 16 4.41 4.27 -12.99
N ALA A 17 4.44 5.29 -13.85
CA ALA A 17 3.87 6.58 -13.59
C ALA A 17 2.35 6.40 -13.56
N TYR A 18 1.83 6.07 -12.37
CA TYR A 18 0.39 6.07 -12.13
C TYR A 18 -0.10 7.52 -12.21
N PRO A 19 -1.20 7.81 -12.93
CA PRO A 19 -1.77 9.15 -12.95
C PRO A 19 -2.04 9.63 -11.52
N ILE A 20 -1.61 10.84 -11.18
CA ILE A 20 -1.77 11.40 -9.83
C ILE A 20 -3.23 11.32 -9.36
N GLY A 21 -4.18 11.61 -10.26
CA GLY A 21 -5.61 11.49 -9.96
C GLY A 21 -5.99 10.09 -9.46
N SER A 22 -5.47 9.03 -10.08
CA SER A 22 -5.70 7.64 -9.66
C SER A 22 -5.08 7.33 -8.30
N LEU A 23 -3.89 7.89 -8.01
CA LEU A 23 -3.23 7.73 -6.71
C LEU A 23 -4.01 8.43 -5.58
N VAL A 24 -4.56 9.62 -5.84
CA VAL A 24 -5.45 10.31 -4.89
C VAL A 24 -6.67 9.45 -4.58
N HIS A 25 -7.37 8.97 -5.62
CA HIS A 25 -8.56 8.14 -5.45
C HIS A 25 -8.24 6.85 -4.69
N LEU A 26 -7.09 6.23 -4.96
CA LEU A 26 -6.65 5.05 -4.23
C LEU A 26 -6.39 5.35 -2.74
N ALA A 27 -5.71 6.45 -2.44
CA ALA A 27 -5.44 6.83 -1.05
C ALA A 27 -6.73 7.12 -0.27
N ASP A 28 -7.72 7.74 -0.92
CA ASP A 28 -9.02 8.01 -0.31
C ASP A 28 -9.82 6.74 -0.08
N LEU A 29 -9.88 5.84 -1.08
CA LEU A 29 -10.51 4.52 -0.93
C LEU A 29 -9.89 3.71 0.21
N LEU A 30 -8.55 3.68 0.30
CA LEU A 30 -7.86 2.98 1.38
C LEU A 30 -8.17 3.61 2.75
N GLY A 31 -8.33 4.93 2.81
CA GLY A 31 -8.76 5.63 4.02
C GLY A 31 -10.18 5.28 4.46
N GLU A 32 -11.13 5.22 3.53
CA GLU A 32 -12.51 4.81 3.82
C GLU A 32 -12.59 3.36 4.32
N VAL A 33 -11.82 2.46 3.71
CA VAL A 33 -11.74 1.05 4.16
C VAL A 33 -11.12 0.96 5.54
N ASP A 34 -10.04 1.70 5.81
CA ASP A 34 -9.39 1.77 7.12
C ASP A 34 -10.36 2.25 8.21
N GLU A 35 -11.09 3.34 7.94
CA GLU A 35 -12.13 3.85 8.85
C GLU A 35 -13.24 2.81 9.08
N PHE A 36 -13.73 2.18 8.01
CA PHE A 36 -14.74 1.12 8.12
C PHE A 36 -14.27 -0.03 9.03
N LEU A 37 -13.04 -0.52 8.82
CA LEU A 37 -12.47 -1.62 9.60
C LEU A 37 -12.27 -1.26 11.09
N ARG A 38 -12.01 0.01 11.41
CA ARG A 38 -11.86 0.49 12.79
C ARG A 38 -13.16 0.98 13.44
N SER A 39 -14.22 1.22 12.66
CA SER A 39 -15.49 1.79 13.13
C SER A 39 -16.29 0.89 14.09
N GLY A 40 -15.98 -0.41 14.14
CA GLY A 40 -16.67 -1.37 15.01
C GLY A 40 -15.77 -2.48 15.52
N THR A 41 -15.92 -2.81 16.80
CA THR A 41 -15.25 -3.95 17.46
C THR A 41 -15.48 -5.26 16.70
N ASP A 42 -16.68 -5.46 16.15
CA ASP A 42 -17.08 -6.71 15.51
C ASP A 42 -16.34 -6.97 14.19
N VAL A 43 -15.88 -5.92 13.50
CA VAL A 43 -15.26 -6.06 12.17
C VAL A 43 -13.84 -6.63 12.28
N THR A 44 -13.07 -6.19 13.28
CA THR A 44 -11.73 -6.75 13.56
C THR A 44 -11.82 -8.19 14.05
N ASP A 45 -12.85 -8.53 14.82
CA ASP A 45 -13.11 -9.90 15.26
C ASP A 45 -13.48 -10.82 14.09
N LEU A 46 -14.35 -10.36 13.17
CA LEU A 46 -14.68 -11.09 11.96
C LEU A 46 -13.45 -11.31 11.07
N LEU A 47 -12.59 -10.29 10.93
CA LEU A 47 -11.32 -10.41 10.21
C LEU A 47 -10.39 -11.43 10.90
N THR A 48 -10.35 -11.44 12.22
CA THR A 48 -9.59 -12.43 13.01
C THR A 48 -10.10 -13.85 12.78
N VAL A 49 -11.42 -14.05 12.76
CA VAL A 49 -12.04 -15.35 12.43
C VAL A 49 -11.69 -15.76 11.01
N PHE A 50 -11.74 -14.83 10.05
CA PHE A 50 -11.33 -15.09 8.67
C PHE A 50 -9.87 -15.53 8.58
N MET A 51 -8.94 -14.83 9.24
CA MET A 51 -7.52 -15.19 9.29
C MET A 51 -7.28 -16.56 9.93
N THR A 52 -8.07 -16.91 10.96
CA THR A 52 -8.05 -18.24 11.58
C THR A 52 -8.45 -19.32 10.57
N ARG A 53 -9.52 -19.09 9.79
CA ARG A 53 -9.97 -20.04 8.75
C ARG A 53 -8.94 -20.23 7.63
N LEU A 54 -8.13 -19.20 7.35
CA LEU A 54 -6.99 -19.28 6.44
C LEU A 54 -5.77 -20.02 7.03
N GLY A 55 -5.84 -20.48 8.28
CA GLY A 55 -4.73 -21.17 8.95
C GLY A 55 -3.56 -20.25 9.29
N ARG A 56 -3.78 -18.94 9.42
CA ARG A 56 -2.72 -17.99 9.75
C ARG A 56 -2.31 -18.11 11.22
N THR A 57 -1.00 -18.07 11.46
CA THR A 57 -0.45 -17.93 12.81
C THR A 57 -0.71 -16.52 13.35
N ASN A 58 -1.13 -16.43 14.63
CA ASN A 58 -1.48 -15.19 15.34
C ASN A 58 -2.53 -14.33 14.60
N PRO A 59 -3.74 -14.85 14.38
CA PRO A 59 -4.73 -14.24 13.49
C PRO A 59 -5.17 -12.84 13.92
N GLY A 60 -5.33 -12.59 15.22
CA GLY A 60 -5.72 -11.26 15.73
C GLY A 60 -4.63 -10.22 15.49
N PHE A 61 -3.37 -10.57 15.76
CA PHE A 61 -2.23 -9.70 15.46
C PHE A 61 -2.13 -9.40 13.96
N ARG A 62 -2.35 -10.39 13.10
CA ARG A 62 -2.35 -10.17 11.64
C ARG A 62 -3.51 -9.33 11.14
N ALA A 63 -4.68 -9.44 11.76
CA ALA A 63 -5.83 -8.60 11.45
C ALA A 63 -5.49 -7.13 11.75
N CYS A 64 -4.94 -6.83 12.93
CA CYS A 64 -4.49 -5.49 13.28
C CYS A 64 -3.43 -4.97 12.32
N ASN A 65 -2.38 -5.76 12.04
CA ASN A 65 -1.32 -5.33 11.13
C ASN A 65 -1.85 -5.03 9.73
N LEU A 66 -2.80 -5.82 9.22
CA LEU A 66 -3.38 -5.57 7.91
C LEU A 66 -4.13 -4.23 7.86
N ILE A 67 -4.85 -3.89 8.92
CA ILE A 67 -5.54 -2.59 9.05
C ILE A 67 -4.50 -1.45 9.09
N ASP A 68 -3.42 -1.63 9.86
CA ASP A 68 -2.34 -0.64 9.93
C ASP A 68 -1.62 -0.46 8.58
N ASP A 69 -1.38 -1.56 7.86
CA ASP A 69 -0.77 -1.53 6.52
C ASP A 69 -1.62 -0.72 5.52
N LEU A 70 -2.96 -0.81 5.59
CA LEU A 70 -3.86 0.02 4.77
C LEU A 70 -3.67 1.51 5.08
N SER A 71 -3.66 1.86 6.36
CA SER A 71 -3.51 3.23 6.83
C SER A 71 -2.16 3.83 6.43
N PHE A 72 -1.07 3.08 6.63
CA PHE A 72 0.28 3.50 6.24
C PHE A 72 0.43 3.62 4.72
N THR A 73 -0.17 2.71 3.96
CA THR A 73 -0.17 2.78 2.49
C THR A 73 -0.90 4.03 2.00
N ALA A 74 -2.09 4.31 2.52
CA ALA A 74 -2.84 5.52 2.19
C ALA A 74 -2.04 6.79 2.52
N HIS A 75 -1.42 6.84 3.70
CA HIS A 75 -0.56 7.96 4.10
C HIS A 75 0.65 8.13 3.17
N HIS A 76 1.31 7.03 2.80
CA HIS A 76 2.45 7.05 1.89
C HIS A 76 2.06 7.60 0.51
N ILE A 77 0.94 7.14 -0.04
CA ILE A 77 0.43 7.63 -1.34
C ILE A 77 0.08 9.11 -1.28
N ARG A 78 -0.57 9.58 -0.21
CA ARG A 78 -0.85 11.02 -0.02
C ARG A 78 0.42 11.85 0.01
N ARG A 79 1.48 11.34 0.65
CA ARG A 79 2.78 12.01 0.67
C ARG A 79 3.40 12.06 -0.73
N LEU A 80 3.42 10.95 -1.44
CA LEU A 80 3.93 10.90 -2.84
C LEU A 80 3.20 11.92 -3.73
N VAL A 81 1.87 12.00 -3.64
CA VAL A 81 1.10 12.99 -4.42
C VAL A 81 1.34 14.43 -3.94
N GLY A 82 1.48 14.65 -2.63
CA GLY A 82 1.74 15.97 -2.06
C GLY A 82 3.11 16.54 -2.44
N ASP A 83 4.10 15.66 -2.60
CA ASP A 83 5.48 16.00 -2.99
C ASP A 83 5.62 16.19 -4.53
N HIS A 84 4.59 15.87 -5.33
CA HIS A 84 4.51 16.11 -6.79
C HIS A 84 3.45 17.17 -7.16
N PRO A 85 3.65 18.46 -6.81
CA PRO A 85 2.67 19.51 -7.06
C PRO A 85 2.56 19.93 -8.55
N GLU A 86 3.52 19.58 -9.41
CA GLU A 86 3.63 20.11 -10.79
C GLU A 86 2.63 19.53 -11.80
N GLU A 87 1.93 18.44 -11.45
CA GLU A 87 0.97 17.75 -12.34
C GLU A 87 -0.50 17.96 -11.92
N ARG A 88 -0.78 18.94 -11.04
CA ARG A 88 -2.14 19.27 -10.57
C ARG A 88 -2.97 20.15 -11.52
N THR A 89 -2.56 20.30 -12.78
CA THR A 89 -3.20 21.22 -13.76
C THR A 89 -4.11 20.49 -14.74
#